data_AF-A0A2D6PAN9-F1
#
_entry.id   AF-A0A2D6PAN9-F1
#
_cell.length_a   1.000
_cell.length_b   1.000
_cell.length_c   1.000
_cell.angle_alpha   90.00
_cell.angle_beta   90.00
_cell.angle_gamma   90.00
#
_symmetry.space_group_name_H-M   'P 1'
#
loop_
_entity.id
_entity.type
_entity.pdbx_description
1 polymer ?
#
loop_
_entity_poly.entity_id
_entity_poly.type
_entity_poly.pdbx_seq_one_letter_code
_entity_poly.pdbx_strand_id
1 'polypeptide(L)'
;MADARDTKKQENGSRLFFESVIEKGKEPTIQYIEKNAYEDMPATWFTFYQLQAQALKKYLGNNKGYTYSRDKGIMPFIEKLAAQKMGVSTKDRWNPMDIIMVKTNKEDTIKKKIQKIADLSVPEDEKLIQLNIYMAELLTKKDMIPISLKGLTKTAKEAKLEEANMGENKTVEFKLKPQSLKCDLDMTNPPLFDTGEFSFRFFADNDEIGVQIRSFRYSKPTTGPQTDLTPKGGGAKLGKVSTKAIEPFLADIGLERPLSVVQDPMISTDGHFSSTQINFWVDFYNKIKDYKIDGEKVDWDFPFELGDKKSSFEKNLKHGLKNCGKDRNALGRITSKLFTLRYIEIYYKISQKKKFKEWLSTLYYGAKKEFSNLNGPFIKIY
;
A
#
# COMPACT_ATOMS: atom_id res chain seq x y z
N MET A 1 9.99 -1.29 -13.83
CA MET A 1 8.64 -1.54 -13.32
C MET A 1 8.15 -2.76 -14.06
N ALA A 2 7.83 -3.85 -13.36
CA ALA A 2 7.15 -4.98 -13.99
C ALA A 2 5.85 -4.45 -14.60
N ASP A 3 5.60 -4.75 -15.88
CA ASP A 3 4.33 -4.38 -16.50
C ASP A 3 3.21 -5.33 -16.01
N ALA A 4 1.97 -5.07 -16.43
CA ALA A 4 0.84 -5.93 -16.05
C ALA A 4 0.98 -7.37 -16.59
N ARG A 5 1.74 -7.56 -17.68
CA ARG A 5 2.01 -8.89 -18.27
C ARG A 5 2.99 -9.66 -17.40
N ASP A 6 4.05 -9.01 -16.93
CA ASP A 6 5.03 -9.58 -16.00
C ASP A 6 4.38 -9.99 -14.68
N THR A 7 3.50 -9.15 -14.14
CA THR A 7 2.77 -9.46 -12.90
C THR A 7 1.92 -10.72 -13.06
N LYS A 8 1.17 -10.84 -14.17
CA LYS A 8 0.38 -12.02 -14.49
C LYS A 8 1.24 -13.29 -14.64
N LYS A 9 2.44 -13.19 -15.22
CA LYS A 9 3.39 -14.31 -15.34
C LYS A 9 3.86 -14.79 -13.96
N GLN A 10 4.18 -13.86 -13.07
CA GLN A 10 4.63 -14.13 -11.70
C GLN A 10 3.57 -14.84 -10.85
N GLU A 11 2.33 -14.34 -10.91
CA GLU A 11 1.19 -14.93 -10.21
C GLU A 11 0.87 -16.34 -10.74
N ASN A 12 0.88 -16.53 -12.06
CA ASN A 12 0.65 -17.85 -12.65
C ASN A 12 1.79 -18.84 -12.37
N GLY A 13 3.03 -18.37 -12.27
CA GLY A 13 4.15 -19.19 -11.82
C GLY A 13 3.94 -19.70 -10.40
N SER A 14 3.55 -18.81 -9.48
CA SER A 14 3.19 -19.16 -8.10
C SER A 14 2.04 -20.16 -8.06
N ARG A 15 0.99 -19.92 -8.85
CA ARG A 15 -0.19 -20.81 -8.97
C ARG A 15 0.19 -22.24 -9.34
N LEU A 16 0.99 -22.41 -10.40
CA LEU A 16 1.46 -23.73 -10.84
C LEU A 16 2.37 -24.40 -9.81
N PHE A 17 3.22 -23.61 -9.14
CA PHE A 17 4.13 -24.11 -8.12
C PHE A 17 3.35 -24.63 -6.90
N PHE A 18 2.38 -23.86 -6.43
CA PHE A 18 1.51 -24.26 -5.31
C PHE A 18 0.75 -25.53 -5.66
N GLU A 19 0.13 -25.59 -6.84
CA GLU A 19 -0.57 -26.78 -7.31
C GLU A 19 0.33 -28.03 -7.31
N SER A 20 1.55 -27.93 -7.82
CA SER A 20 2.47 -29.06 -7.85
C SER A 20 2.93 -29.49 -6.45
N VAL A 21 3.30 -28.53 -5.59
CA VAL A 21 3.83 -28.85 -4.25
C VAL A 21 2.75 -29.35 -3.30
N ILE A 22 1.56 -28.74 -3.31
CA ILE A 22 0.47 -29.08 -2.40
C ILE A 22 -0.25 -30.35 -2.85
N GLU A 23 -0.56 -30.49 -4.14
CA GLU A 23 -1.33 -31.65 -4.61
C GLU A 23 -0.46 -32.88 -4.88
N LYS A 24 0.77 -32.67 -5.39
CA LYS A 24 1.64 -33.77 -5.84
C LYS A 24 2.83 -34.00 -4.92
N GLY A 25 3.07 -33.12 -3.96
CA GLY A 25 4.21 -33.22 -3.05
C GLY A 25 5.57 -33.00 -3.72
N LYS A 26 5.60 -32.45 -4.94
CA LYS A 26 6.81 -32.31 -5.75
C LYS A 26 6.94 -30.91 -6.32
N GLU A 27 8.15 -30.37 -6.30
CA GLU A 27 8.45 -29.12 -6.99
C GLU A 27 8.38 -29.32 -8.51
N PRO A 28 7.77 -28.39 -9.25
CA PRO A 28 7.80 -28.42 -10.71
C PRO A 28 9.20 -28.06 -11.21
N THR A 29 9.56 -28.53 -12.40
CA THR A 29 10.82 -28.14 -13.03
C THR A 29 10.75 -26.69 -13.53
N ILE A 30 11.92 -26.06 -13.67
CA ILE A 30 12.03 -24.71 -14.27
C ILE A 30 11.39 -24.71 -15.66
N GLN A 31 11.71 -25.70 -16.50
CA GLN A 31 11.17 -25.80 -17.87
C GLN A 31 9.64 -25.91 -17.88
N TYR A 32 9.04 -26.57 -16.88
CA TYR A 32 7.60 -26.65 -16.77
C TYR A 32 6.98 -25.28 -16.47
N ILE A 33 7.56 -24.51 -15.54
CA ILE A 33 7.07 -23.17 -15.21
C ILE A 33 7.26 -22.21 -16.38
N GLU A 34 8.41 -22.24 -17.06
CA GLU A 34 8.68 -21.38 -18.21
C GLU A 34 7.68 -21.62 -19.34
N LYS A 35 7.45 -22.89 -19.67
CA LYS A 35 6.52 -23.28 -20.73
C LYS A 35 5.07 -22.89 -20.44
N ASN A 36 4.65 -22.93 -19.17
CA ASN A 36 3.22 -22.85 -18.82
C ASN A 36 2.79 -21.54 -18.13
N ALA A 37 3.73 -20.69 -17.71
CA ALA A 37 3.39 -19.44 -17.01
C ALA A 37 4.34 -18.27 -17.26
N TYR A 38 5.66 -18.50 -17.24
CA TYR A 38 6.64 -17.41 -17.26
C TYR A 38 7.82 -17.75 -18.18
N GLU A 39 7.63 -17.57 -19.48
CA GLU A 39 8.71 -17.67 -20.48
C GLU A 39 9.91 -16.79 -20.08
N ASP A 40 11.12 -17.35 -20.18
CA ASP A 40 12.40 -16.76 -19.76
C ASP A 40 12.41 -16.30 -18.29
N MET A 41 11.90 -17.15 -17.40
CA MET A 41 11.76 -16.84 -15.99
C MET A 41 13.13 -16.54 -15.33
N PRO A 42 13.32 -15.36 -14.72
CA PRO A 42 14.51 -15.10 -13.93
C PRO A 42 14.65 -16.09 -12.77
N ALA A 43 15.85 -16.65 -12.55
CA ALA A 43 16.10 -17.68 -11.54
C ALA A 43 15.60 -17.31 -10.12
N THR A 44 15.64 -16.01 -9.77
CA THR A 44 15.13 -15.51 -8.48
C THR A 44 13.67 -15.83 -8.24
N TRP A 45 12.83 -15.89 -9.28
CA TRP A 45 11.41 -16.19 -9.15
C TRP A 45 11.16 -17.64 -8.77
N PHE A 46 11.96 -18.58 -9.28
CA PHE A 46 11.84 -19.97 -8.88
C PHE A 46 12.07 -20.14 -7.37
N THR A 47 13.10 -19.46 -6.84
CA THR A 47 13.37 -19.40 -5.40
C THR A 47 12.20 -18.78 -4.63
N PHE A 48 11.60 -17.70 -5.14
CA PHE A 48 10.44 -17.09 -4.48
C PHE A 48 9.24 -18.04 -4.42
N TYR A 49 8.97 -18.77 -5.51
CA TYR A 49 7.90 -19.76 -5.53
C TYR A 49 8.15 -20.90 -4.53
N GLN A 50 9.40 -21.36 -4.39
CA GLN A 50 9.76 -22.37 -3.37
C GLN A 50 9.44 -21.88 -1.96
N LEU A 51 9.93 -20.69 -1.59
CA LEU A 51 9.73 -20.12 -0.25
C LEU A 51 8.24 -19.90 0.05
N GLN A 52 7.49 -19.35 -0.90
CA GLN A 52 6.06 -19.11 -0.76
C GLN A 52 5.27 -20.43 -0.67
N ALA A 53 5.62 -21.44 -1.48
CA ALA A 53 4.96 -22.75 -1.45
C ALA A 53 5.23 -23.50 -0.14
N GLN A 54 6.44 -23.38 0.42
CA GLN A 54 6.78 -23.95 1.73
C GLN A 54 5.95 -23.32 2.85
N ALA A 55 5.84 -21.98 2.87
CA ALA A 55 5.00 -21.26 3.83
C ALA A 55 3.53 -21.68 3.73
N LEU A 56 3.00 -21.75 2.50
CA LEU A 56 1.63 -22.20 2.23
C LEU A 56 1.41 -23.66 2.65
N LYS A 57 2.35 -24.57 2.35
CA LYS A 57 2.28 -25.97 2.74
C LYS A 57 2.25 -26.13 4.25
N LYS A 58 3.09 -25.39 4.97
CA LYS A 58 3.09 -25.36 6.44
C LYS A 58 1.74 -24.91 6.99
N TYR A 59 1.14 -23.86 6.42
CA TYR A 59 -0.16 -23.37 6.81
C TYR A 59 -1.30 -24.37 6.53
N LEU A 60 -1.28 -25.04 5.38
CA LEU A 60 -2.30 -26.01 4.98
C LEU A 60 -2.21 -27.33 5.77
N GLY A 61 -1.02 -27.72 6.22
CA GLY A 61 -0.78 -29.04 6.79
C GLY A 61 -1.08 -30.13 5.76
N ASN A 62 -1.95 -31.08 6.12
CA ASN A 62 -2.32 -32.20 5.24
C ASN A 62 -3.46 -31.86 4.26
N ASN A 63 -3.94 -30.60 4.22
CA ASN A 63 -5.03 -30.23 3.35
C ASN A 63 -4.62 -30.17 1.88
N LYS A 64 -5.34 -30.92 1.04
CA LYS A 64 -5.19 -31.00 -0.43
C LYS A 64 -6.55 -31.06 -1.14
N GLY A 65 -6.56 -31.18 -2.46
CA GLY A 65 -7.77 -31.30 -3.28
C GLY A 65 -8.35 -29.94 -3.65
N TYR A 66 -7.49 -29.00 -4.04
CA TYR A 66 -7.88 -27.66 -4.45
C TYR A 66 -7.86 -27.48 -5.97
N THR A 67 -8.75 -26.62 -6.46
CA THR A 67 -8.58 -25.91 -7.73
C THR A 67 -7.91 -24.56 -7.46
N TYR A 68 -7.05 -24.12 -8.37
CA TYR A 68 -6.24 -22.92 -8.23
C TYR A 68 -6.68 -21.90 -9.29
N SER A 69 -7.30 -20.81 -8.85
CA SER A 69 -8.00 -19.85 -9.70
C SER A 69 -7.26 -18.51 -9.71
N ARG A 70 -6.86 -18.05 -10.90
CA ARG A 70 -6.37 -16.68 -11.16
C ARG A 70 -7.14 -16.05 -12.32
N ASP A 71 -6.94 -16.60 -13.51
CA ASP A 71 -7.55 -16.11 -14.75
C ASP A 71 -8.91 -16.74 -15.05
N LYS A 72 -9.17 -17.94 -14.50
CA LYS A 72 -10.36 -18.76 -14.74
C LYS A 72 -10.80 -19.40 -13.43
N GLY A 73 -12.08 -19.74 -13.32
CA GLY A 73 -12.65 -20.41 -12.14
C GLY A 73 -13.38 -19.44 -11.21
N ILE A 74 -13.31 -19.70 -9.91
CA ILE A 74 -14.04 -18.96 -8.89
C ILE A 74 -13.60 -17.49 -8.73
N MET A 75 -12.33 -17.16 -8.97
CA MET A 75 -11.81 -15.81 -8.74
C MET A 75 -12.44 -14.76 -9.68
N PRO A 76 -12.41 -14.92 -11.02
CA PRO A 76 -13.13 -14.01 -11.90
C PRO A 76 -14.64 -13.95 -11.64
N PHE A 77 -15.25 -15.06 -11.17
CA PHE A 77 -16.67 -15.11 -10.84
C PHE A 77 -17.00 -14.21 -9.63
N ILE A 78 -16.23 -14.32 -8.56
CA ILE A 78 -16.39 -13.50 -7.36
C ILE A 78 -16.12 -12.02 -7.66
N GLU A 79 -15.04 -11.72 -8.38
CA GLU A 79 -14.69 -10.35 -8.77
C GLU A 79 -15.79 -9.69 -9.61
N LYS A 80 -16.37 -10.42 -10.57
CA LYS A 80 -17.47 -9.94 -11.38
C LYS A 80 -18.70 -9.60 -10.54
N LEU A 81 -19.12 -10.49 -9.63
CA LEU A 81 -20.28 -10.25 -8.79
C LEU A 81 -20.07 -9.09 -7.82
N ALA A 82 -18.89 -9.02 -7.20
CA ALA A 82 -18.57 -7.96 -6.26
C ALA A 82 -18.57 -6.58 -6.95
N ALA A 83 -18.01 -6.50 -8.17
CA ALA A 83 -18.00 -5.27 -8.95
C ALA A 83 -19.38 -4.87 -9.47
N GLN A 84 -20.19 -5.83 -9.91
CA GLN A 84 -21.49 -5.55 -10.54
C GLN A 84 -22.64 -5.39 -9.55
N LYS A 85 -22.55 -5.98 -8.35
CA LYS A 85 -23.71 -6.09 -7.43
C LYS A 85 -23.40 -5.69 -5.99
N MET A 86 -22.14 -5.41 -5.62
CA MET A 86 -21.72 -5.22 -4.24
C MET A 86 -20.79 -4.01 -4.04
N GLY A 87 -20.89 -2.99 -4.90
CA GLY A 87 -20.20 -1.70 -4.70
C GLY A 87 -18.68 -1.72 -4.85
N VAL A 88 -18.07 -2.81 -5.32
CA VAL A 88 -16.60 -2.89 -5.47
C VAL A 88 -16.14 -2.17 -6.74
N SER A 89 -15.69 -0.93 -6.58
CA SER A 89 -15.14 -0.14 -7.69
C SER A 89 -13.70 -0.51 -8.06
N THR A 90 -12.94 -1.07 -7.12
CA THR A 90 -11.52 -1.38 -7.31
C THR A 90 -11.15 -2.62 -6.51
N LYS A 91 -10.88 -3.72 -7.21
CA LYS A 91 -10.55 -5.02 -6.65
C LYS A 91 -9.50 -4.93 -5.53
N ASP A 92 -8.33 -4.37 -5.80
CA ASP A 92 -7.21 -4.32 -4.83
C ASP A 92 -7.50 -3.47 -3.58
N ARG A 93 -8.55 -2.63 -3.62
CA ARG A 93 -9.02 -1.91 -2.42
C ARG A 93 -9.93 -2.77 -1.56
N TRP A 94 -10.68 -3.69 -2.18
CA TRP A 94 -11.55 -4.63 -1.50
C TRP A 94 -10.77 -5.84 -0.99
N ASN A 95 -10.14 -6.59 -1.90
CA ASN A 95 -9.39 -7.80 -1.62
C ASN A 95 -8.17 -7.90 -2.57
N PRO A 96 -6.93 -7.81 -2.06
CA PRO A 96 -5.71 -7.84 -2.86
C PRO A 96 -5.27 -9.26 -3.26
N MET A 97 -6.21 -10.20 -3.35
CA MET A 97 -5.93 -11.58 -3.73
C MET A 97 -5.42 -11.68 -5.17
N ASP A 98 -4.36 -12.44 -5.36
CA ASP A 98 -3.75 -12.74 -6.65
C ASP A 98 -4.16 -14.15 -7.14
N ILE A 99 -4.48 -15.05 -6.20
CA ILE A 99 -4.94 -16.42 -6.46
C ILE A 99 -6.06 -16.76 -5.46
N ILE A 100 -7.06 -17.55 -5.87
CA ILE A 100 -7.97 -18.25 -4.95
C ILE A 100 -7.74 -19.75 -5.08
N MET A 101 -7.45 -20.42 -3.97
CA MET A 101 -7.57 -21.87 -3.86
C MET A 101 -8.98 -22.21 -3.36
N VAL A 102 -9.67 -23.19 -3.96
CA VAL A 102 -10.97 -23.66 -3.47
C VAL A 102 -11.04 -25.17 -3.54
N LYS A 103 -11.63 -25.82 -2.54
CA LYS A 103 -11.80 -27.28 -2.54
C LYS A 103 -12.62 -27.68 -3.76
N THR A 104 -12.08 -28.59 -4.58
CA THR A 104 -12.68 -28.99 -5.85
C THR A 104 -14.13 -29.46 -5.68
N ASN A 105 -14.40 -30.23 -4.63
CA ASN A 105 -15.73 -30.75 -4.32
C ASN A 105 -16.70 -29.72 -3.70
N LYS A 106 -16.25 -28.50 -3.39
CA LYS A 106 -17.06 -27.43 -2.79
C LYS A 106 -17.24 -26.22 -3.69
N GLU A 107 -16.48 -26.09 -4.79
CA GLU A 107 -16.47 -24.89 -5.63
C GLU A 107 -17.88 -24.50 -6.12
N ASP A 108 -18.68 -25.45 -6.60
CA ASP A 108 -20.04 -25.18 -7.10
C ASP A 108 -20.98 -24.73 -5.98
N THR A 109 -20.92 -25.38 -4.81
CA THR A 109 -21.73 -25.02 -3.65
C THR A 109 -21.37 -23.63 -3.16
N ILE A 110 -20.08 -23.30 -3.12
CA ILE A 110 -19.58 -21.98 -2.74
C ILE A 110 -20.07 -20.93 -3.74
N LYS A 111 -19.90 -21.15 -5.05
CA LYS A 111 -20.39 -20.24 -6.10
C LYS A 111 -21.89 -19.98 -5.99
N LYS A 112 -22.70 -21.02 -5.75
CA LYS A 112 -24.16 -20.88 -5.54
C LYS A 112 -24.48 -20.01 -4.33
N LYS A 113 -23.78 -20.16 -3.20
CA LYS A 113 -24.00 -19.33 -2.01
C LYS A 113 -23.58 -17.87 -2.25
N ILE A 114 -22.47 -17.64 -2.94
CA ILE A 114 -22.02 -16.28 -3.33
C ILE A 114 -23.03 -15.62 -4.27
N GLN A 115 -23.54 -16.35 -5.26
CA GLN A 115 -24.60 -15.87 -6.14
C GLN A 115 -25.85 -15.46 -5.35
N LYS A 116 -26.29 -16.30 -4.41
CA LYS A 116 -27.43 -15.98 -3.51
C LYS A 116 -27.21 -14.69 -2.73
N ILE A 117 -26.00 -14.47 -2.20
CA ILE A 117 -25.66 -13.22 -1.50
C ILE A 117 -25.75 -12.02 -2.47
N ALA A 118 -25.24 -12.17 -3.70
CA ALA A 118 -25.27 -11.12 -4.71
C ALA A 118 -26.70 -10.74 -5.14
N ASP A 119 -27.62 -11.70 -5.11
CA ASP A 119 -29.01 -11.55 -5.52
C ASP A 119 -29.94 -11.08 -4.39
N LEU A 120 -29.44 -10.87 -3.17
CA LEU A 120 -30.23 -10.29 -2.07
C LEU A 120 -30.76 -8.90 -2.43
N SER A 121 -31.96 -8.57 -1.94
CA SER A 121 -32.56 -7.24 -2.08
C SER A 121 -32.19 -6.32 -0.90
N VAL A 122 -30.89 -6.15 -0.66
CA VAL A 122 -30.31 -5.28 0.38
C VAL A 122 -29.29 -4.31 -0.25
N PRO A 123 -28.86 -3.23 0.44
CA PRO A 123 -27.83 -2.33 -0.06
C PRO A 123 -26.54 -3.06 -0.46
N GLU A 124 -25.81 -2.51 -1.44
CA GLU A 124 -24.60 -3.14 -2.00
C GLU A 124 -23.53 -3.43 -0.95
N ASP A 125 -23.31 -2.49 -0.02
CA ASP A 125 -22.35 -2.65 1.08
C ASP A 125 -22.74 -3.79 2.02
N GLU A 126 -24.04 -4.00 2.27
CA GLU A 126 -24.51 -5.09 3.11
C GLU A 126 -24.28 -6.46 2.46
N LYS A 127 -24.45 -6.55 1.13
CA LYS A 127 -24.08 -7.77 0.37
C LYS A 127 -22.59 -8.04 0.46
N LEU A 128 -21.75 -6.99 0.36
CA LEU A 128 -20.31 -7.13 0.44
C LEU A 128 -19.86 -7.61 1.83
N ILE A 129 -20.47 -7.09 2.90
CA ILE A 129 -20.23 -7.56 4.27
C ILE A 129 -20.59 -9.04 4.41
N GLN A 130 -21.75 -9.45 3.92
CA GLN A 130 -22.16 -10.86 3.96
C GLN A 130 -21.23 -11.77 3.14
N LEU A 131 -20.75 -11.29 1.99
CA LEU A 131 -19.73 -12.00 1.22
C LEU A 131 -18.45 -12.13 2.03
N ASN A 132 -17.96 -11.05 2.66
CA ASN A 132 -16.73 -11.07 3.44
C ASN A 132 -16.82 -12.02 4.64
N ILE A 133 -17.94 -12.03 5.37
CA ILE A 133 -18.19 -12.97 6.47
C ILE A 133 -18.12 -14.41 5.96
N TYR A 134 -18.82 -14.70 4.85
CA TYR A 134 -18.82 -16.04 4.28
C TYR A 134 -17.42 -16.45 3.78
N MET A 135 -16.68 -15.54 3.16
CA MET A 135 -15.29 -15.80 2.75
C MET A 135 -14.39 -16.07 3.96
N ALA A 136 -14.62 -15.42 5.10
CA ALA A 136 -13.82 -15.62 6.31
C ALA A 136 -14.08 -17.01 6.90
N GLU A 137 -15.35 -17.43 6.97
CA GLU A 137 -15.71 -18.79 7.38
C GLU A 137 -15.05 -19.85 6.48
N LEU A 138 -15.05 -19.63 5.16
CA LEU A 138 -14.41 -20.53 4.21
C LEU A 138 -12.90 -20.57 4.37
N LEU A 139 -12.27 -19.44 4.70
CA LEU A 139 -10.84 -19.36 4.96
C LEU A 139 -10.46 -20.10 6.25
N THR A 140 -11.21 -19.91 7.34
CA THR A 140 -11.02 -20.66 8.60
C THR A 140 -11.10 -22.17 8.38
N LYS A 141 -12.07 -22.62 7.57
CA LYS A 141 -12.25 -24.03 7.21
C LYS A 141 -11.24 -24.53 6.17
N LYS A 142 -10.45 -23.63 5.57
CA LYS A 142 -9.57 -23.89 4.42
C LYS A 142 -10.35 -24.53 3.25
N ASP A 143 -11.60 -24.13 3.10
CA ASP A 143 -12.47 -24.54 1.98
C ASP A 143 -12.28 -23.63 0.77
N MET A 144 -12.01 -22.34 1.02
CA MET A 144 -11.59 -21.37 0.02
C MET A 144 -10.57 -20.43 0.65
N ILE A 145 -9.45 -20.21 -0.03
CA ILE A 145 -8.30 -19.46 0.47
C ILE A 145 -7.93 -18.43 -0.59
N PRO A 146 -8.39 -17.17 -0.44
CA PRO A 146 -7.86 -16.04 -1.18
C PRO A 146 -6.42 -15.76 -0.74
N ILE A 147 -5.49 -15.63 -1.68
CA ILE A 147 -4.05 -15.48 -1.43
C ILE A 147 -3.58 -14.18 -2.06
N SER A 148 -3.03 -13.27 -1.24
CA SER A 148 -2.27 -12.12 -1.70
C SER A 148 -0.77 -12.42 -1.61
N LEU A 149 -0.08 -12.33 -2.74
CA LEU A 149 1.34 -12.52 -2.86
C LEU A 149 2.07 -11.19 -2.65
N LYS A 150 3.24 -11.24 -2.03
CA LYS A 150 4.18 -10.12 -1.97
C LYS A 150 5.52 -10.55 -2.54
N GLY A 151 6.18 -9.58 -3.17
CA GLY A 151 7.55 -9.76 -3.63
C GLY A 151 8.48 -9.95 -2.43
N LEU A 152 9.30 -10.99 -2.51
CA LEU A 152 10.35 -11.25 -1.52
C LEU A 152 11.61 -10.45 -1.85
N THR A 153 12.47 -10.25 -0.86
CA THR A 153 13.81 -9.71 -1.08
C THR A 153 14.74 -10.81 -1.62
N LYS A 154 15.79 -10.43 -2.35
CA LYS A 154 16.78 -11.40 -2.87
C LYS A 154 17.51 -12.17 -1.76
N THR A 155 17.48 -11.67 -0.53
CA THR A 155 18.14 -12.25 0.64
C THR A 155 17.15 -12.99 1.56
N ALA A 156 15.87 -13.09 1.18
CA ALA A 156 14.87 -13.80 1.94
C ALA A 156 15.24 -15.29 2.06
N LYS A 157 15.22 -15.82 3.28
CA LYS A 157 15.49 -17.23 3.58
C LYS A 157 14.22 -18.03 3.83
N GLU A 158 13.14 -17.36 4.19
CA GLU A 158 11.82 -17.91 4.44
C GLU A 158 10.76 -16.90 3.97
N ALA A 159 9.59 -17.39 3.57
CA ALA A 159 8.40 -16.57 3.44
C ALA A 159 7.53 -16.75 4.68
N LYS A 160 6.89 -15.67 5.10
CA LYS A 160 5.91 -15.67 6.20
C LYS A 160 4.50 -15.69 5.64
N LEU A 161 3.56 -16.16 6.44
CA LEU A 161 2.15 -16.21 6.10
C LEU A 161 1.32 -15.71 7.29
N GLU A 162 0.40 -14.80 7.01
CA GLU A 162 -0.58 -14.29 7.98
C GLU A 162 -1.98 -14.28 7.37
N GLU A 163 -3.00 -14.54 8.20
CA GLU A 163 -4.41 -14.29 7.84
C GLU A 163 -4.74 -12.81 8.08
N ALA A 164 -5.50 -12.22 7.16
CA ALA A 164 -5.94 -10.83 7.20
C ALA A 164 -7.47 -10.76 7.06
N ASN A 165 -8.07 -9.73 7.68
CA ASN A 165 -9.52 -9.46 7.63
C ASN A 165 -10.43 -10.59 8.14
N MET A 166 -10.01 -11.29 9.19
CA MET A 166 -10.79 -12.39 9.79
C MET A 166 -11.89 -11.94 10.77
N GLY A 167 -12.15 -10.64 10.88
CA GLY A 167 -13.25 -10.09 11.69
C GLY A 167 -12.89 -9.69 13.12
N GLU A 168 -11.75 -10.14 13.66
CA GLU A 168 -11.24 -9.70 14.97
C GLU A 168 -9.88 -9.02 14.81
N ASN A 169 -9.85 -7.69 14.97
CA ASN A 169 -8.59 -6.95 15.04
C ASN A 169 -7.96 -7.21 16.41
N LYS A 170 -6.78 -7.84 16.43
CA LYS A 170 -5.91 -7.82 17.62
C LYS A 170 -5.72 -6.37 18.05
N THR A 171 -5.83 -6.12 19.35
CA THR A 171 -5.53 -4.79 19.91
C THR A 171 -4.04 -4.53 19.75
N VAL A 172 -3.67 -3.77 18.73
CA VAL A 172 -2.30 -3.32 18.47
C VAL A 172 -2.08 -1.98 19.17
N GLU A 173 -0.99 -1.85 19.91
CA GLU A 173 -0.59 -0.58 20.49
C GLU A 173 0.23 0.24 19.50
N PHE A 174 -0.24 1.45 19.19
CA PHE A 174 0.47 2.38 18.31
C PHE A 174 1.15 3.50 19.08
N LYS A 175 2.40 3.81 18.72
CA LYS A 175 3.17 4.92 19.28
C LYS A 175 4.14 5.53 18.26
N LEU A 176 4.20 6.86 18.14
CA LEU A 176 5.22 7.52 17.33
C LEU A 176 6.62 7.16 17.85
N LYS A 177 7.56 6.86 16.94
CA LYS A 177 8.95 6.66 17.31
C LYS A 177 9.61 8.02 17.56
N PRO A 178 10.25 8.22 18.73
CA PRO A 178 10.95 9.46 19.03
C PRO A 178 11.94 9.90 17.95
N GLN A 179 11.92 11.21 17.65
CA GLN A 179 12.83 11.90 16.75
C GLN A 179 12.82 11.34 15.32
N SER A 180 11.64 10.90 14.85
CA SER A 180 11.52 10.25 13.55
C SER A 180 10.91 11.10 12.45
N LEU A 181 10.20 12.19 12.78
CA LEU A 181 9.55 13.09 11.82
C LEU A 181 10.57 13.88 11.00
N LYS A 182 10.60 13.67 9.69
CA LYS A 182 11.59 14.26 8.77
C LYS A 182 10.93 14.76 7.49
N CYS A 183 11.30 15.96 7.06
CA CYS A 183 10.87 16.57 5.80
C CYS A 183 12.05 17.37 5.24
N ASP A 184 12.93 16.73 4.47
CA ASP A 184 14.10 17.41 3.92
C ASP A 184 13.67 18.49 2.91
N LEU A 185 14.03 19.74 3.15
CA LEU A 185 13.75 20.84 2.22
C LEU A 185 15.01 21.28 1.45
N ASP A 186 16.04 20.44 1.45
CA ASP A 186 17.26 20.65 0.70
C ASP A 186 17.32 19.88 -0.63
N MET A 187 18.38 20.15 -1.40
CA MET A 187 18.66 19.56 -2.69
C MET A 187 19.85 18.62 -2.63
N THR A 188 19.65 17.37 -3.06
CA THR A 188 20.73 16.37 -3.14
C THR A 188 21.63 16.57 -4.36
N ASN A 189 21.05 17.03 -5.47
CA ASN A 189 21.78 17.41 -6.67
C ASN A 189 21.03 18.54 -7.37
N PRO A 190 21.34 19.82 -7.07
CA PRO A 190 20.61 20.96 -7.60
C PRO A 190 20.41 20.85 -9.12
N PRO A 191 19.17 20.99 -9.61
CA PRO A 191 18.00 21.59 -8.96
C PRO A 191 17.05 20.59 -8.28
N LEU A 192 17.49 19.36 -8.04
CA LEU A 192 16.65 18.29 -7.49
C LEU A 192 16.58 18.38 -5.96
N PHE A 193 15.39 18.70 -5.45
CA PHE A 193 15.03 18.44 -4.06
C PHE A 193 15.23 16.96 -3.70
N ASP A 194 15.48 16.65 -2.44
CA ASP A 194 15.55 15.26 -1.98
C ASP A 194 14.22 14.50 -2.20
N THR A 195 14.30 13.17 -2.31
CA THR A 195 13.13 12.27 -2.49
C THR A 195 12.48 11.79 -1.20
N GLY A 196 12.88 12.31 -0.04
CA GLY A 196 12.23 12.15 1.26
C GLY A 196 11.31 13.33 1.56
N GLU A 197 10.09 13.34 1.01
CA GLU A 197 9.19 14.51 1.16
C GLU A 197 8.62 14.65 2.57
N PHE A 198 7.97 13.64 3.13
CA PHE A 198 7.70 13.59 4.57
C PHE A 198 7.75 12.14 5.03
N SER A 199 8.56 11.85 6.04
CA SER A 199 8.74 10.50 6.55
C SER A 199 8.81 10.49 8.06
N PHE A 200 8.38 9.39 8.64
CA PHE A 200 8.50 9.16 10.08
C PHE A 200 8.45 7.67 10.37
N ARG A 201 8.60 7.31 11.65
CA ARG A 201 8.49 5.93 12.09
C ARG A 201 7.57 5.84 13.29
N PHE A 202 6.90 4.72 13.43
CA PHE A 202 6.08 4.42 14.59
C PHE A 202 6.20 2.94 14.94
N PHE A 203 5.79 2.60 16.16
CA PHE A 203 5.68 1.24 16.64
C PHE A 203 4.23 0.77 16.54
N ALA A 204 4.05 -0.43 16.00
CA ALA A 204 2.85 -1.24 16.10
C ALA A 204 3.21 -2.45 16.98
N ASP A 205 2.83 -2.40 18.26
CA ASP A 205 3.42 -3.22 19.32
C ASP A 205 4.96 -3.12 19.31
N ASN A 206 5.66 -4.20 19.00
CA ASN A 206 7.12 -4.24 18.92
C ASN A 206 7.67 -3.99 17.50
N ASP A 207 6.80 -3.91 16.49
CA ASP A 207 7.22 -3.76 15.09
C ASP A 207 7.41 -2.28 14.74
N GLU A 208 8.61 -1.92 14.28
CA GLU A 208 8.89 -0.58 13.77
C GLU A 208 8.42 -0.45 12.31
N ILE A 209 7.49 0.47 12.06
CA ILE A 209 6.93 0.76 10.75
C ILE A 209 7.43 2.12 10.28
N GLY A 210 8.06 2.15 9.10
CA GLY A 210 8.42 3.38 8.40
C GLY A 210 7.27 3.88 7.53
N VAL A 211 6.96 5.17 7.64
CA VAL A 211 6.00 5.88 6.80
C VAL A 211 6.75 6.84 5.88
N GLN A 212 6.36 6.86 4.61
CA GLN A 212 6.83 7.86 3.66
C GLN A 212 5.67 8.38 2.82
N ILE A 213 5.42 9.68 2.85
CA ILE A 213 4.55 10.38 1.91
C ILE A 213 5.44 10.83 0.76
N ARG A 214 5.23 10.25 -0.43
CA ARG A 214 6.09 10.52 -1.60
C ARG A 214 5.38 10.42 -2.93
N SER A 215 5.92 11.09 -3.94
CA SER A 215 5.57 10.77 -5.33
C SER A 215 6.32 9.52 -5.80
N PHE A 216 5.63 8.71 -6.60
CA PHE A 216 6.21 7.53 -7.25
C PHE A 216 6.62 7.81 -8.71
N ARG A 217 6.38 9.03 -9.21
CA ARG A 217 6.69 9.41 -10.58
C ARG A 217 7.01 10.91 -10.70
N TYR A 218 8.21 11.29 -10.28
CA TYR A 218 8.67 12.69 -10.34
C TYR A 218 8.77 13.26 -11.75
N SER A 219 8.91 12.41 -12.79
CA SER A 219 8.90 12.86 -14.18
C SER A 219 7.54 13.39 -14.65
N LYS A 220 6.51 13.33 -13.81
CA LYS A 220 5.17 13.86 -14.07
C LYS A 220 4.74 14.75 -12.91
N PRO A 221 4.82 16.08 -13.06
CA PRO A 221 4.58 17.02 -11.95
C PRO A 221 3.14 17.02 -11.43
N THR A 222 2.20 16.45 -12.19
CA THR A 222 0.80 16.25 -11.78
C THR A 222 0.59 15.03 -10.88
N THR A 223 1.62 14.19 -10.66
CA THR A 223 1.48 12.96 -9.86
C THR A 223 1.44 13.30 -8.37
N GLY A 224 0.27 13.14 -7.75
CA GLY A 224 0.08 13.34 -6.32
C GLY A 224 0.85 12.33 -5.44
N PRO A 225 1.47 12.78 -4.33
CA PRO A 225 2.09 11.91 -3.36
C PRO A 225 1.12 10.91 -2.70
N GLN A 226 1.66 9.77 -2.31
CA GLN A 226 0.95 8.68 -1.66
C GLN A 226 1.69 8.27 -0.39
N THR A 227 0.94 7.87 0.64
CA THR A 227 1.50 7.37 1.90
C THR A 227 1.81 5.87 1.77
N ASP A 228 3.09 5.51 1.89
CA ASP A 228 3.61 4.13 1.82
C ASP A 228 4.13 3.70 3.19
N LEU A 229 3.79 2.48 3.61
CA LEU A 229 4.23 1.87 4.87
C LEU A 229 5.16 0.68 4.61
N THR A 230 6.30 0.66 5.31
CA THR A 230 7.32 -0.39 5.17
C THR A 230 7.81 -0.83 6.56
N PRO A 231 7.71 -2.12 6.93
CA PRO A 231 8.30 -2.65 8.16
C PRO A 231 9.83 -2.52 8.16
N LYS A 232 10.43 -2.18 9.31
CA LYS A 232 11.88 -2.17 9.52
C LYS A 232 12.28 -3.50 10.18
N GLY A 233 12.88 -4.40 9.40
CA GLY A 233 13.26 -5.74 9.86
C GLY A 233 13.27 -6.85 8.81
N GLY A 234 13.16 -6.52 7.51
CA GLY A 234 13.26 -7.50 6.43
C GLY A 234 11.93 -8.11 5.96
N GLY A 235 10.78 -7.67 6.48
CA GLY A 235 9.46 -8.02 5.95
C GLY A 235 9.12 -7.25 4.67
N ALA A 236 8.25 -7.82 3.82
CA ALA A 236 7.73 -7.12 2.65
C ALA A 236 6.99 -5.82 3.03
N LYS A 237 6.96 -4.84 2.13
CA LYS A 237 6.22 -3.59 2.31
C LYS A 237 4.76 -3.87 2.71
N LEU A 238 4.22 -3.13 3.67
CA LEU A 238 2.78 -3.20 4.00
C LEU A 238 1.96 -2.68 2.83
N GLY A 239 2.47 -1.64 2.16
CA GLY A 239 1.90 -1.07 0.95
C GLY A 239 1.38 0.35 1.15
N LYS A 240 0.59 0.81 0.20
CA LYS A 240 0.04 2.17 0.17
C LYS A 240 -1.25 2.26 0.97
N VAL A 241 -1.38 3.31 1.77
CA VAL A 241 -2.58 3.55 2.58
C VAL A 241 -3.77 3.85 1.66
N SER A 242 -4.92 3.22 1.94
CA SER A 242 -6.16 3.46 1.19
C SER A 242 -6.73 4.84 1.48
N THR A 243 -7.20 5.56 0.46
CA THR A 243 -7.94 6.81 0.68
C THR A 243 -9.26 6.56 1.40
N LYS A 244 -9.91 5.41 1.15
CA LYS A 244 -11.11 4.96 1.89
C LYS A 244 -10.85 4.69 3.38
N ALA A 245 -9.60 4.62 3.82
CA ALA A 245 -9.27 4.56 5.25
C ALA A 245 -9.05 5.97 5.83
N ILE A 246 -8.33 6.81 5.08
CA ILE A 246 -7.96 8.16 5.50
C ILE A 246 -9.15 9.12 5.51
N GLU A 247 -9.97 9.12 4.46
CA GLU A 247 -11.05 10.10 4.26
C GLU A 247 -12.11 10.03 5.35
N PRO A 248 -12.65 8.84 5.72
CA PRO A 248 -13.63 8.76 6.81
C PRO A 248 -13.06 9.21 8.16
N PHE A 249 -11.80 8.83 8.47
CA PHE A 249 -11.15 9.26 9.70
C PHE A 249 -11.01 10.78 9.76
N LEU A 250 -10.53 11.41 8.69
CA LEU A 250 -10.37 12.87 8.64
C LEU A 250 -11.74 13.56 8.77
N ALA A 251 -12.75 13.08 8.05
CA ALA A 251 -14.11 13.64 8.10
C ALA A 251 -14.71 13.57 9.51
N ASP A 252 -14.56 12.43 10.21
CA ASP A 252 -15.03 12.23 11.59
C ASP A 252 -14.45 13.27 12.56
N ILE A 253 -13.20 13.68 12.33
CA ILE A 253 -12.54 14.71 13.15
C ILE A 253 -12.65 16.12 12.57
N GLY A 254 -13.49 16.34 11.55
CA GLY A 254 -13.74 17.63 10.92
C GLY A 254 -12.54 18.17 10.12
N LEU A 255 -11.80 17.28 9.48
CA LEU A 255 -10.67 17.59 8.59
C LEU A 255 -10.90 16.99 7.20
N GLU A 256 -10.16 17.50 6.22
CA GLU A 256 -10.15 16.98 4.86
C GLU A 256 -8.72 16.70 4.41
N ARG A 257 -8.58 15.86 3.39
CA ARG A 257 -7.29 15.67 2.72
C ARG A 257 -6.83 16.98 2.05
N PRO A 258 -5.52 17.17 1.81
CA PRO A 258 -5.06 18.27 0.97
C PRO A 258 -5.67 18.15 -0.44
N LEU A 259 -5.93 19.30 -1.05
CA LEU A 259 -6.20 19.38 -2.48
C LEU A 259 -5.10 18.64 -3.25
N SER A 260 -5.48 17.92 -4.31
CA SER A 260 -4.49 17.25 -5.16
C SER A 260 -3.56 18.29 -5.80
N VAL A 261 -2.37 17.85 -6.22
CA VAL A 261 -1.37 18.72 -6.88
C VAL A 261 -1.95 19.50 -8.06
N VAL A 262 -2.95 18.94 -8.76
CA VAL A 262 -3.60 19.55 -9.93
C VAL A 262 -4.75 20.48 -9.54
N GLN A 263 -5.23 20.41 -8.31
CA GLN A 263 -6.37 21.19 -7.79
C GLN A 263 -5.93 22.31 -6.83
N ASP A 264 -4.74 22.22 -6.22
CA ASP A 264 -4.23 23.28 -5.34
C ASP A 264 -3.84 24.51 -6.20
N PRO A 265 -4.54 25.65 -6.09
CA PRO A 265 -4.25 26.82 -6.93
C PRO A 265 -2.88 27.44 -6.63
N MET A 266 -2.26 27.06 -5.50
CA MET A 266 -0.92 27.51 -5.15
C MET A 266 0.18 26.66 -5.79
N ILE A 267 -0.14 25.57 -6.50
CA ILE A 267 0.84 24.73 -7.20
C ILE A 267 0.69 24.90 -8.72
N SER A 268 1.75 25.37 -9.39
CA SER A 268 1.80 25.38 -10.85
C SER A 268 2.47 24.13 -11.39
N THR A 269 1.73 23.30 -12.13
CA THR A 269 2.25 22.04 -12.69
C THR A 269 3.03 22.21 -14.00
N ASP A 270 3.10 23.43 -14.53
CA ASP A 270 3.89 23.79 -15.71
C ASP A 270 5.25 24.43 -15.37
N GLY A 271 5.50 24.71 -14.09
CA GLY A 271 6.73 25.33 -13.59
C GLY A 271 6.68 26.85 -13.46
N HIS A 272 5.64 27.52 -13.94
CA HIS A 272 5.51 28.98 -13.88
C HIS A 272 4.76 29.42 -12.62
N PHE A 273 5.49 29.53 -11.51
CA PHE A 273 4.92 30.07 -10.27
C PHE A 273 4.95 31.60 -10.28
N SER A 274 3.81 32.21 -9.97
CA SER A 274 3.72 33.64 -9.67
C SER A 274 4.40 33.99 -8.33
N SER A 275 4.78 35.25 -8.16
CA SER A 275 5.30 35.75 -6.87
C SER A 275 4.33 35.49 -5.72
N THR A 276 3.02 35.61 -5.95
CA THR A 276 1.98 35.30 -4.96
C THR A 276 2.03 33.84 -4.51
N GLN A 277 2.17 32.90 -5.44
CA GLN A 277 2.27 31.47 -5.11
C GLN A 277 3.57 31.16 -4.36
N ILE A 278 4.71 31.75 -4.77
CA ILE A 278 5.98 31.57 -4.07
C ILE A 278 5.90 32.10 -2.63
N ASN A 279 5.40 33.33 -2.45
CA ASN A 279 5.25 33.94 -1.13
C ASN A 279 4.31 33.11 -0.25
N PHE A 280 3.19 32.63 -0.80
CA PHE A 280 2.28 31.75 -0.10
C PHE A 280 3.00 30.54 0.51
N TRP A 281 3.86 29.85 -0.24
CA TRP A 281 4.56 28.67 0.27
C TRP A 281 5.62 29.01 1.30
N VAL A 282 6.32 30.13 1.14
CA VAL A 282 7.30 30.62 2.12
C VAL A 282 6.62 30.95 3.44
N ASP A 283 5.49 31.66 3.39
CA ASP A 283 4.70 32.01 4.57
C ASP A 283 4.09 30.76 5.21
N PHE A 284 3.60 29.84 4.39
CA PHE A 284 3.05 28.57 4.86
C PHE A 284 4.13 27.72 5.56
N TYR A 285 5.34 27.61 5.00
CA TYR A 285 6.47 26.97 5.66
C TYR A 285 6.80 27.64 6.99
N ASN A 286 6.90 28.97 7.00
CA ASN A 286 7.18 29.73 8.22
C ASN A 286 6.14 29.53 9.32
N LYS A 287 4.88 29.30 8.95
CA LYS A 287 3.80 28.95 9.88
C LYS A 287 3.99 27.54 10.48
N ILE A 288 4.32 26.55 9.66
CA ILE A 288 4.34 25.15 10.08
C ILE A 288 5.67 24.66 10.67
N LYS A 289 6.77 25.39 10.45
CA LYS A 289 8.12 24.95 10.85
C LYS A 289 8.28 24.65 12.34
N ASP A 290 7.46 25.27 13.19
CA ASP A 290 7.47 25.12 14.64
C ASP A 290 6.35 24.21 15.19
N TYR A 291 5.54 23.62 14.32
CA TYR A 291 4.51 22.67 14.73
C TYR A 291 5.13 21.48 15.48
N LYS A 292 4.44 21.09 16.56
CA LYS A 292 4.72 19.84 17.28
C LYS A 292 3.65 18.83 16.94
N ILE A 293 4.04 17.76 16.25
CA ILE A 293 3.19 16.62 15.94
C ILE A 293 3.49 15.55 16.98
N ASP A 294 2.50 15.24 17.81
CA ASP A 294 2.59 14.30 18.93
C ASP A 294 3.73 14.65 19.90
N GLY A 295 3.94 15.96 20.11
CA GLY A 295 4.99 16.50 20.98
C GLY A 295 6.34 16.73 20.28
N GLU A 296 6.53 16.28 19.05
CA GLU A 296 7.80 16.32 18.32
C GLU A 296 7.81 17.35 17.19
N LYS A 297 8.95 18.03 17.00
CA LYS A 297 9.17 18.89 15.82
C LYS A 297 9.55 18.04 14.62
N VAL A 298 9.17 18.52 13.44
CA VAL A 298 9.69 17.98 12.17
C VAL A 298 11.14 18.43 12.01
N ASP A 299 12.01 17.49 11.66
CA ASP A 299 13.37 17.76 11.24
C ASP A 299 13.37 18.12 9.74
N TRP A 300 13.71 19.38 9.45
CA TRP A 300 13.67 19.95 8.10
C TRP A 300 15.00 19.82 7.34
N ASP A 301 16.04 19.33 8.02
CA ASP A 301 17.45 19.50 7.68
C ASP A 301 18.19 18.14 7.54
N PHE A 302 17.49 17.03 7.25
CA PHE A 302 18.08 15.70 7.22
C PHE A 302 17.73 14.89 5.96
N PRO A 303 18.72 14.33 5.20
CA PRO A 303 20.18 14.35 5.42
C PRO A 303 20.94 15.43 4.62
N PHE A 304 21.84 16.16 5.27
CA PHE A 304 22.80 17.07 4.60
C PHE A 304 23.81 16.28 3.74
N GLU A 305 23.59 16.19 2.42
CA GLU A 305 24.61 15.65 1.50
C GLU A 305 25.60 16.73 1.00
N LEU A 306 25.26 18.03 1.09
CA LEU A 306 26.13 19.18 0.79
C LEU A 306 25.82 20.35 1.77
N GLY A 307 26.81 20.91 2.48
CA GLY A 307 26.61 21.98 3.51
C GLY A 307 26.03 23.29 2.95
N ASP A 308 25.53 24.29 3.71
CA ASP A 308 25.77 24.79 5.09
C ASP A 308 24.76 24.33 6.18
N LYS A 309 25.07 24.70 7.44
CA LYS A 309 24.41 24.36 8.72
C LYS A 309 22.90 24.67 8.90
N LYS A 310 22.09 24.92 7.85
CA LYS A 310 20.61 25.06 7.89
C LYS A 310 20.03 25.28 6.48
N SER A 311 19.04 24.50 6.08
CA SER A 311 18.32 24.66 4.81
C SER A 311 17.53 25.97 4.77
N SER A 312 17.55 26.66 3.62
CA SER A 312 16.68 27.82 3.36
C SER A 312 15.64 27.46 2.31
N PHE A 313 14.45 27.10 2.79
CA PHE A 313 13.35 26.69 1.93
C PHE A 313 13.05 27.69 0.80
N GLU A 314 13.01 28.99 1.10
CA GLU A 314 12.76 30.03 0.09
C GLU A 314 13.84 30.04 -1.01
N LYS A 315 15.13 30.00 -0.62
CA LYS A 315 16.23 30.00 -1.59
C LYS A 315 16.20 28.75 -2.44
N ASN A 316 15.97 27.59 -1.82
CA ASN A 316 15.89 26.31 -2.49
C ASN A 316 14.68 26.24 -3.44
N LEU A 317 13.51 26.73 -3.02
CA LEU A 317 12.33 26.79 -3.87
C LEU A 317 12.57 27.68 -5.09
N LYS A 318 13.08 28.91 -4.89
CA LYS A 318 13.40 29.84 -5.98
C LYS A 318 14.45 29.29 -6.93
N HIS A 319 15.51 28.67 -6.40
CA HIS A 319 16.55 28.03 -7.21
C HIS A 319 15.99 26.87 -8.02
N GLY A 320 15.18 26.01 -7.39
CA GLY A 320 14.58 24.84 -8.00
C GLY A 320 13.66 25.23 -9.16
N LEU A 321 12.78 26.21 -8.94
CA LEU A 321 11.87 26.73 -9.97
C LEU A 321 12.63 27.37 -11.13
N LYS A 322 13.65 28.19 -10.86
CA LYS A 322 14.48 28.81 -11.92
C LYS A 322 15.15 27.76 -12.83
N ASN A 323 15.43 26.57 -12.30
CA ASN A 323 16.19 25.53 -12.97
C ASN A 323 15.36 24.27 -13.27
N CYS A 324 14.03 24.28 -13.06
CA CYS A 324 13.24 23.06 -13.12
C CYS A 324 13.15 22.44 -14.52
N GLY A 325 13.44 23.22 -15.57
CA GLY A 325 13.56 22.73 -16.94
C GLY A 325 14.85 21.95 -17.24
N LYS A 326 15.85 21.97 -16.34
CA LYS A 326 17.14 21.30 -16.55
C LYS A 326 17.13 19.80 -16.26
N ASP A 327 16.18 19.33 -15.45
CA ASP A 327 15.98 17.90 -15.18
C ASP A 327 14.49 17.57 -15.21
N ARG A 328 14.13 16.49 -15.91
CA ARG A 328 12.74 16.05 -16.08
C ARG A 328 11.99 15.79 -14.77
N ASN A 329 12.70 15.57 -13.67
CA ASN A 329 12.12 15.27 -12.35
C ASN A 329 12.04 16.49 -11.43
N ALA A 330 12.73 17.59 -11.74
CA ALA A 330 12.88 18.72 -10.82
C ALA A 330 11.52 19.31 -10.42
N LEU A 331 10.68 19.64 -11.40
CA LEU A 331 9.35 20.18 -11.12
C LEU A 331 8.48 19.21 -10.33
N GLY A 332 8.49 17.91 -10.64
CA GLY A 332 7.70 16.94 -9.90
C GLY A 332 8.20 16.68 -8.48
N ARG A 333 9.48 16.89 -8.18
CA ARG A 333 9.98 16.89 -6.80
C ARG A 333 9.52 18.14 -6.05
N ILE A 334 9.54 19.31 -6.70
CA ILE A 334 9.03 20.56 -6.12
C ILE A 334 7.54 20.42 -5.77
N THR A 335 6.69 20.05 -6.72
CA THR A 335 5.23 19.93 -6.47
C THR A 335 4.93 18.89 -5.39
N SER A 336 5.72 17.81 -5.31
CA SER A 336 5.62 16.80 -4.26
C SER A 336 5.91 17.37 -2.86
N LYS A 337 6.99 18.16 -2.71
CA LYS A 337 7.35 18.80 -1.43
C LYS A 337 6.28 19.79 -0.98
N LEU A 338 5.79 20.64 -1.87
CA LEU A 338 4.73 21.62 -1.53
C LEU A 338 3.46 20.92 -1.04
N PHE A 339 3.07 19.83 -1.70
CA PHE A 339 1.97 19.00 -1.25
C PHE A 339 2.21 18.34 0.11
N THR A 340 3.43 17.89 0.43
CA THR A 340 3.69 17.30 1.76
C THR A 340 3.67 18.34 2.88
N LEU A 341 4.03 19.60 2.63
CA LEU A 341 3.86 20.66 3.62
C LEU A 341 2.39 20.76 4.08
N ARG A 342 1.42 20.63 3.16
CA ARG A 342 -0.02 20.59 3.52
C ARG A 342 -0.36 19.41 4.43
N TYR A 343 0.23 18.25 4.16
CA TYR A 343 0.03 17.07 5.01
C TYR A 343 0.61 17.26 6.41
N ILE A 344 1.75 17.94 6.56
CA ILE A 344 2.32 18.26 7.88
C ILE A 344 1.33 19.09 8.71
N GLU A 345 0.64 20.08 8.11
CA GLU A 345 -0.42 20.82 8.81
C GLU A 345 -1.59 19.92 9.23
N ILE A 346 -1.99 18.96 8.41
CA ILE A 346 -3.05 17.99 8.77
C ILE A 346 -2.60 17.13 9.95
N TYR A 347 -1.37 16.60 9.92
CA TYR A 347 -0.83 15.77 11.01
C TYR A 347 -0.75 16.56 12.31
N TYR A 348 -0.37 17.84 12.24
CA TYR A 348 -0.43 18.75 13.39
C TYR A 348 -1.86 18.91 13.91
N LYS A 349 -2.85 19.19 13.04
CA LYS A 349 -4.26 19.31 13.43
C LYS A 349 -4.83 18.03 14.06
N ILE A 350 -4.46 16.85 13.53
CA ILE A 350 -4.80 15.55 14.12
C ILE A 350 -4.21 15.43 15.53
N SER A 351 -2.93 15.81 15.71
CA SER A 351 -2.27 15.78 17.00
C SER A 351 -2.91 16.74 18.02
N GLN A 352 -3.29 17.96 17.60
CA GLN A 352 -4.01 18.91 18.45
C GLN A 352 -5.36 18.37 18.94
N LYS A 353 -6.01 17.53 18.12
CA LYS A 353 -7.25 16.82 18.48
C LYS A 353 -7.02 15.59 19.36
N LYS A 354 -5.76 15.28 19.73
CA LYS A 354 -5.36 14.09 20.50
C LYS A 354 -5.76 12.77 19.82
N LYS A 355 -5.78 12.76 18.48
CA LYS A 355 -6.18 11.61 17.65
C LYS A 355 -5.01 10.96 16.91
N PHE A 356 -3.78 11.25 17.33
CA PHE A 356 -2.59 10.80 16.60
C PHE A 356 -2.38 9.28 16.69
N LYS A 357 -2.69 8.65 17.83
CA LYS A 357 -2.63 7.19 17.98
C LYS A 357 -3.64 6.49 17.05
N GLU A 358 -4.87 6.97 17.01
CA GLU A 358 -5.90 6.48 16.09
C GLU A 358 -5.51 6.71 14.63
N TRP A 359 -4.85 7.83 14.33
CA TRP A 359 -4.32 8.08 13.01
C TRP A 359 -3.24 7.08 12.58
N LEU A 360 -2.29 6.73 13.46
CA LEU A 360 -1.30 5.69 13.18
C LEU A 360 -1.96 4.33 12.90
N SER A 361 -3.00 3.99 13.68
CA SER A 361 -3.85 2.82 13.45
C SER A 361 -4.50 2.88 12.06
N THR A 362 -5.14 4.00 11.68
CA THR A 362 -5.74 4.21 10.36
C THR A 362 -4.72 4.03 9.23
N LEU A 363 -3.50 4.54 9.37
CA LEU A 363 -2.44 4.36 8.39
C LEU A 363 -2.02 2.89 8.28
N TYR A 364 -1.79 2.23 9.42
CA TYR A 364 -1.36 0.84 9.51
C TYR A 364 -2.37 -0.10 8.86
N TYR A 365 -3.62 -0.10 9.34
CA TYR A 365 -4.67 -0.94 8.80
C TYR A 365 -5.08 -0.51 7.39
N GLY A 366 -5.02 0.79 7.07
CA GLY A 366 -5.25 1.32 5.73
C GLY A 366 -4.24 0.82 4.69
N ALA A 367 -2.99 0.59 5.10
CA ALA A 367 -1.96 -0.05 4.27
C ALA A 367 -2.21 -1.56 4.12
N LYS A 368 -2.55 -2.25 5.22
CA LYS A 368 -2.87 -3.69 5.23
C LYS A 368 -4.19 -4.06 4.55
N LYS A 369 -5.07 -3.07 4.33
CA LYS A 369 -6.46 -3.24 3.88
C LYS A 369 -7.34 -3.92 4.93
N GLU A 370 -7.13 -3.56 6.20
CA GLU A 370 -7.77 -4.14 7.39
C GLU A 370 -8.56 -3.11 8.22
N PHE A 371 -9.23 -2.16 7.55
CA PHE A 371 -9.82 -0.98 8.20
C PHE A 371 -11.35 -0.95 8.12
N SER A 372 -11.98 -1.93 7.48
CA SER A 372 -13.42 -1.98 7.30
C SER A 372 -13.90 -3.43 7.18
N ASN A 373 -15.10 -3.72 7.67
CA ASN A 373 -15.84 -4.94 7.38
C ASN A 373 -16.17 -5.10 5.87
N LEU A 374 -16.01 -4.03 5.08
CA LEU A 374 -16.07 -4.07 3.63
C LEU A 374 -14.79 -4.66 3.01
N ASN A 375 -13.69 -4.83 3.75
CA ASN A 375 -12.48 -5.47 3.23
C ASN A 375 -12.60 -7.00 3.30
N GLY A 376 -12.27 -7.68 2.18
CA GLY A 376 -12.38 -9.13 2.10
C GLY A 376 -11.24 -9.86 2.81
N PRO A 377 -11.49 -11.06 3.37
CA PRO A 377 -10.49 -11.93 3.99
C PRO A 377 -9.55 -12.55 2.96
N PHE A 378 -8.29 -12.72 3.36
CA PHE A 378 -7.24 -13.36 2.56
C PHE A 378 -6.08 -13.80 3.45
N ILE A 379 -5.22 -14.68 2.93
CA ILE A 379 -3.87 -14.88 3.48
C ILE A 379 -2.87 -14.04 2.71
N LYS A 380 -1.89 -13.50 3.41
CA LYS A 380 -0.76 -12.78 2.83
C LYS A 380 0.50 -13.62 2.94
N ILE A 381 1.19 -13.86 1.83
CA ILE A 381 2.47 -14.57 1.80
C ILE A 381 3.58 -13.57 1.42
N TYR A 382 4.58 -13.38 2.28
CA TYR A 382 5.53 -12.26 2.19
C TYR A 382 6.93 -12.49 2.74
#